data_AF-A0A317ML10-F1
#
_entry.id   AF-A0A317ML10-F1
#
_cell.length_a   1.000
_cell.length_b   1.000
_cell.length_c   1.000
_cell.angle_alpha   90.00
_cell.angle_beta   90.00
_cell.angle_gamma   90.00
#
_symmetry.space_group_name_H-M   'P 1'
#
loop_
_entity.id
_entity.type
_entity.pdbx_description
1 polymer ?
#
loop_
_entity_poly.entity_id
_entity_poly.type
_entity_poly.pdbx_seq_one_letter_code
_entity_poly.pdbx_strand_id
1 'polypeptide(L)'
;MLILAHCPAILGQARLLQTDSQWHPYYVELNEQEGVVYPVTTFYDKGASGYYMQKKDTLQKQPDNSYAGRNSKIVREEGKLYLLYKSGKTKKYLLNTVTDTLLANEKMNNAYYQRYYAAMSTEVNETYPLGHHSFRNAFYTWTVVPEKQMNHRQFELWADKRIKEVKDSISASHDQHTRLTNYITQNIRSITYATLKDSMAQLSTADGIYFVTTIDTIAMKQPEYFFRLAEDLPNTRSAIFSTGIYSRRVYAAVKDVKGHDEVKKEFLKERKYNRRMTFTALGIVTFTAGLITWALIALT
;
A
#
# COMPACT_ATOMS: atom_id res chain seq x y z
N MET A 1 -69.97 5.06 1.64
CA MET A 1 -69.12 5.23 0.44
C MET A 1 -67.67 5.21 0.93
N LEU A 2 -67.02 4.05 0.89
CA LEU A 2 -65.65 3.86 1.38
C LEU A 2 -64.67 4.35 0.31
N ILE A 3 -63.88 5.36 0.63
CA ILE A 3 -62.72 5.76 -0.18
C ILE A 3 -61.58 4.82 0.19
N LEU A 4 -61.34 3.82 -0.68
CA LEU A 4 -60.14 2.99 -0.64
C LEU A 4 -58.95 3.84 -1.08
N ALA A 5 -58.12 4.22 -0.11
CA ALA A 5 -56.80 4.79 -0.34
C ALA A 5 -55.98 3.82 -1.20
N HIS A 6 -55.79 4.18 -2.47
CA HIS A 6 -54.77 3.57 -3.32
C HIS A 6 -53.40 3.99 -2.76
N CYS A 7 -52.75 3.07 -2.07
CA CYS A 7 -51.32 3.15 -1.80
C CYS A 7 -50.61 2.78 -3.12
N PRO A 8 -49.91 3.71 -3.79
CA PRO A 8 -49.09 3.31 -4.92
C PRO A 8 -47.89 2.53 -4.37
N ALA A 9 -47.77 1.28 -4.76
CA ALA A 9 -46.55 0.51 -4.60
C ALA A 9 -45.39 1.31 -5.22
N ILE A 10 -44.41 1.69 -4.41
CA ILE A 10 -43.17 2.30 -4.89
C ILE A 10 -42.40 1.23 -5.64
N LEU A 11 -42.52 1.26 -6.97
CA LEU A 11 -41.67 0.54 -7.93
C LEU A 11 -40.20 0.99 -7.75
N GLY A 12 -39.27 0.02 -7.77
CA GLY A 12 -37.87 0.25 -8.17
C GLY A 12 -36.80 0.66 -7.16
N GLN A 13 -37.04 0.71 -5.84
CA GLN A 13 -35.96 1.10 -4.90
C GLN A 13 -35.01 -0.08 -4.61
N ALA A 14 -33.70 0.12 -4.84
CA ALA A 14 -32.69 -0.89 -4.52
C ALA A 14 -32.71 -1.21 -3.01
N ARG A 15 -32.83 -2.49 -2.67
CA ARG A 15 -32.87 -2.99 -1.29
C ARG A 15 -31.49 -3.44 -0.87
N LEU A 16 -30.96 -2.83 0.19
CA LEU A 16 -29.71 -3.26 0.83
C LEU A 16 -29.99 -4.31 1.91
N LEU A 17 -29.30 -5.44 1.80
CA LEU A 17 -29.37 -6.58 2.70
C LEU A 17 -27.98 -6.88 3.26
N GLN A 18 -27.94 -7.57 4.40
CA GLN A 18 -26.69 -8.05 5.00
C GLN A 18 -26.85 -9.42 5.65
N THR A 19 -25.73 -10.11 5.82
CA THR A 19 -25.64 -11.30 6.69
C THR A 19 -25.31 -10.90 8.13
N ASP A 20 -25.62 -11.76 9.11
CA ASP A 20 -25.40 -11.47 10.53
C ASP A 20 -23.93 -11.57 10.98
N SER A 21 -23.01 -11.98 10.11
CA SER A 21 -21.59 -12.07 10.46
C SER A 21 -20.97 -10.69 10.62
N GLN A 22 -20.44 -10.38 11.81
CA GLN A 22 -19.69 -9.14 12.04
C GLN A 22 -18.28 -9.17 11.42
N TRP A 23 -17.69 -10.35 11.28
CA TRP A 23 -16.30 -10.54 10.84
C TRP A 23 -16.18 -10.68 9.31
N HIS A 24 -17.18 -11.33 8.70
CA HIS A 24 -17.23 -11.58 7.27
C HIS A 24 -18.62 -11.23 6.72
N PRO A 25 -19.09 -9.98 6.88
CA PRO A 25 -20.39 -9.58 6.36
C PRO A 25 -20.41 -9.66 4.83
N TYR A 26 -21.48 -10.23 4.29
CA TYR A 26 -21.85 -9.98 2.90
C TYR A 26 -22.91 -8.90 2.89
N TYR A 27 -22.66 -7.83 2.16
CA TYR A 27 -23.68 -6.86 1.80
C TYR A 27 -24.24 -7.22 0.43
N VAL A 28 -25.54 -7.10 0.26
CA VAL A 28 -26.21 -7.43 -0.99
C VAL A 28 -27.15 -6.29 -1.35
N GLU A 29 -26.94 -5.72 -2.52
CA GLU A 29 -27.87 -4.77 -3.12
C GLU A 29 -28.71 -5.51 -4.16
N LEU A 30 -30.04 -5.47 -4.03
CA LEU A 30 -30.97 -6.07 -4.97
C LEU A 30 -31.86 -4.99 -5.59
N ASN A 31 -32.03 -5.02 -6.91
CA ASN A 31 -33.09 -4.28 -7.59
C ASN A 31 -33.95 -5.24 -8.43
N GLU A 32 -34.82 -4.71 -9.30
CA GLU A 32 -35.78 -5.52 -10.04
C GLU A 32 -35.15 -6.45 -11.09
N GLN A 33 -33.91 -6.19 -11.51
CA GLN A 33 -33.25 -6.86 -12.64
C GLN A 33 -31.93 -7.53 -12.23
N GLU A 34 -31.16 -6.88 -11.35
CA GLU A 34 -29.82 -7.29 -10.95
C GLU A 34 -29.66 -7.34 -9.42
N GLY A 35 -28.65 -8.07 -8.99
CA GLY A 35 -28.13 -8.04 -7.63
C GLY A 35 -26.62 -7.85 -7.63
N VAL A 36 -26.07 -7.30 -6.56
CA VAL A 36 -24.62 -7.22 -6.36
C VAL A 36 -24.29 -7.71 -4.95
N VAL A 37 -23.38 -8.67 -4.87
CA VAL A 37 -22.85 -9.19 -3.60
C VAL A 37 -21.49 -8.56 -3.36
N TYR A 38 -21.34 -7.93 -2.19
CA TYR A 38 -20.11 -7.30 -1.71
C TYR A 38 -19.61 -8.09 -0.49
N PRO A 39 -18.71 -9.07 -0.66
CA PRO A 39 -18.11 -9.76 0.47
C PRO A 39 -17.10 -8.84 1.14
N VAL A 40 -17.32 -8.53 2.41
CA VAL A 40 -16.47 -7.67 3.22
C VAL A 40 -15.88 -8.50 4.36
N THR A 41 -14.61 -8.28 4.67
CA THR A 41 -13.94 -8.87 5.82
C THR A 41 -13.26 -7.79 6.65
N THR A 42 -13.14 -8.02 7.95
CA THR A 42 -12.22 -7.21 8.77
C THR A 42 -10.78 -7.46 8.34
N PHE A 43 -9.99 -6.40 8.29
CA PHE A 43 -8.57 -6.43 7.93
C PHE A 43 -7.74 -5.82 9.05
N TYR A 44 -6.68 -6.53 9.46
CA TYR A 44 -5.76 -6.12 10.51
C TYR A 44 -4.33 -6.07 9.96
N ASP A 45 -3.66 -4.94 10.11
CA ASP A 45 -2.24 -4.76 9.91
C ASP A 45 -1.59 -4.23 11.20
N LYS A 46 -0.28 -4.44 11.37
CA LYS A 46 0.46 -4.03 12.59
C LYS A 46 0.26 -2.55 12.96
N GLY A 47 -0.03 -1.69 11.98
CA GLY A 47 -0.23 -0.25 12.22
C GLY A 47 -1.68 0.24 12.17
N ALA A 48 -2.65 -0.58 11.74
CA ALA A 48 -4.04 -0.13 11.57
C ALA A 48 -5.03 -1.29 11.38
N SER A 49 -6.31 -1.01 11.61
CA SER A 49 -7.43 -1.90 11.30
C SER A 49 -8.42 -1.22 10.34
N GLY A 50 -9.19 -2.04 9.63
CA GLY A 50 -10.23 -1.56 8.72
C GLY A 50 -11.01 -2.71 8.14
N TYR A 51 -11.62 -2.47 6.98
CA TYR A 51 -12.32 -3.48 6.20
C TYR A 51 -11.61 -3.70 4.87
N TYR A 52 -11.81 -4.88 4.30
CA TYR A 52 -11.32 -5.23 2.98
C TYR A 52 -12.44 -5.89 2.18
N MET A 53 -12.67 -5.39 0.97
CA MET A 53 -13.68 -5.94 0.08
C MET A 53 -13.03 -7.04 -0.78
N GLN A 54 -13.63 -8.23 -0.82
CA GLN A 54 -13.28 -9.25 -1.81
C GLN A 54 -13.90 -8.91 -3.17
N LYS A 55 -13.67 -9.74 -4.19
CA LYS A 55 -14.23 -9.45 -5.51
C LYS A 55 -15.76 -9.49 -5.44
N LYS A 56 -16.42 -8.39 -5.85
CA LYS A 56 -17.88 -8.34 -5.95
C LYS A 56 -18.39 -9.32 -7.01
N ASP A 57 -19.61 -9.82 -6.82
CA ASP A 57 -20.29 -10.72 -7.75
C ASP A 57 -21.62 -10.10 -8.19
N THR A 58 -21.76 -9.89 -9.49
CA THR A 58 -23.00 -9.37 -10.08
C THR A 58 -23.91 -10.52 -10.43
N LEU A 59 -25.17 -10.41 -10.03
CA LEU A 59 -26.20 -11.43 -10.18
C LEU A 59 -27.27 -10.94 -11.15
N GLN A 60 -27.80 -11.85 -11.95
CA GLN A 60 -28.95 -11.61 -12.80
C GLN A 60 -30.18 -12.28 -12.22
N LYS A 61 -31.30 -11.58 -12.22
CA LYS A 61 -32.58 -12.16 -11.81
C LYS A 61 -33.00 -13.26 -12.77
N GLN A 62 -33.49 -14.35 -12.21
CA GLN A 62 -33.92 -15.56 -12.92
C GLN A 62 -35.45 -15.62 -12.98
N PRO A 63 -36.04 -16.45 -13.86
CA PRO A 63 -37.49 -16.61 -13.99
C PRO A 63 -38.19 -17.09 -12.69
N ASP A 64 -37.47 -17.83 -11.85
CA ASP A 64 -37.95 -18.31 -10.54
C ASP A 64 -37.85 -17.23 -9.43
N ASN A 65 -37.58 -15.97 -9.80
CA ASN A 65 -37.29 -14.84 -8.90
C ASN A 65 -36.04 -15.03 -8.01
N SER A 66 -35.19 -16.03 -8.28
CA SER A 66 -33.85 -16.11 -7.69
C SER A 66 -32.89 -15.15 -8.41
N TYR A 67 -31.71 -14.90 -7.82
CA TYR A 67 -30.62 -14.17 -8.48
C TYR A 67 -29.42 -15.09 -8.59
N ALA A 68 -28.77 -15.14 -9.75
CA ALA A 68 -27.61 -16.00 -9.96
C ALA A 68 -26.46 -15.22 -10.60
N GLY A 69 -25.26 -15.38 -10.03
CA GLY A 69 -24.00 -14.88 -10.55
C GLY A 69 -22.96 -15.98 -10.66
N ARG A 70 -21.69 -15.60 -10.73
CA ARG A 70 -20.60 -16.55 -10.97
C ARG A 70 -20.31 -17.42 -9.75
N ASN A 71 -20.30 -16.81 -8.56
CA ASN A 71 -19.94 -17.46 -7.31
C ASN A 71 -21.09 -17.45 -6.29
N SER A 72 -22.17 -16.73 -6.58
CA SER A 72 -23.24 -16.45 -5.62
C SER A 72 -24.60 -16.71 -6.24
N LYS A 73 -25.53 -17.23 -5.43
CA LYS A 73 -26.95 -17.32 -5.75
C LYS A 73 -27.77 -16.78 -4.59
N ILE A 74 -28.84 -16.06 -4.86
CA ILE A 74 -29.82 -15.66 -3.85
C ILE A 74 -31.12 -16.39 -4.12
N VAL A 75 -31.59 -17.13 -3.12
CA VAL A 75 -32.82 -17.92 -3.19
C VAL A 75 -33.81 -17.46 -2.13
N ARG A 76 -35.09 -17.67 -2.40
CA ARG A 76 -36.16 -17.50 -1.42
C ARG A 76 -36.61 -18.86 -0.93
N GLU A 77 -36.59 -19.07 0.38
CA GLU A 77 -37.06 -20.29 1.03
C GLU A 77 -37.88 -19.88 2.26
N GLU A 78 -39.10 -20.42 2.39
CA GLU A 78 -40.00 -20.14 3.53
C GLU A 78 -40.18 -18.62 3.79
N GLY A 79 -40.28 -17.84 2.71
CA GLY A 79 -40.43 -16.37 2.79
C GLY A 79 -39.16 -15.58 3.10
N LYS A 80 -38.05 -16.25 3.48
CA LYS A 80 -36.75 -15.64 3.80
C LYS A 80 -35.82 -15.66 2.59
N LEU A 81 -34.87 -14.73 2.54
CA LEU A 81 -33.84 -14.66 1.51
C LEU A 81 -32.54 -15.26 2.04
N TYR A 82 -31.89 -16.08 1.22
CA TYR A 82 -30.61 -16.69 1.54
C TYR A 82 -29.58 -16.43 0.45
N LEU A 83 -28.36 -16.10 0.85
CA LEU A 83 -27.18 -16.08 -0.01
C LEU A 83 -26.49 -17.45 0.04
N LEU A 84 -26.37 -18.09 -1.12
CA LEU A 84 -25.53 -19.26 -1.36
C LEU A 84 -24.22 -18.78 -1.99
N TYR A 85 -23.10 -18.89 -1.27
CA TYR A 85 -21.79 -18.42 -1.74
C TYR A 85 -20.82 -19.59 -1.90
N LYS A 86 -20.18 -19.68 -3.08
CA LYS A 86 -19.24 -20.74 -3.45
C LYS A 86 -17.79 -20.28 -3.20
N SER A 87 -17.21 -20.78 -2.10
CA SER A 87 -15.79 -20.63 -1.78
C SER A 87 -15.23 -21.97 -1.30
N GLY A 88 -14.94 -22.87 -2.24
CA GLY A 88 -14.68 -24.28 -1.99
C GLY A 88 -16.00 -25.04 -1.83
N LYS A 89 -16.51 -25.14 -0.60
CA LYS A 89 -17.87 -25.65 -0.31
C LYS A 89 -18.88 -24.51 -0.36
N THR A 90 -20.09 -24.79 -0.85
CA THR A 90 -21.19 -23.82 -0.83
C THR A 90 -21.61 -23.55 0.60
N LYS A 91 -21.59 -22.28 1.01
CA LYS A 91 -22.10 -21.82 2.31
C LYS A 91 -23.42 -21.11 2.10
N LYS A 92 -24.34 -21.28 3.05
CA LYS A 92 -25.67 -20.66 3.04
C LYS A 92 -25.77 -19.66 4.19
N TYR A 93 -26.18 -18.44 3.87
CA TYR A 93 -26.31 -17.33 4.81
C TYR A 93 -27.71 -16.73 4.72
N LEU A 94 -28.32 -16.45 5.86
CA LEU A 94 -29.55 -15.67 5.91
C LEU A 94 -29.25 -14.21 5.54
N LEU A 95 -30.12 -13.60 4.74
CA LEU A 95 -30.05 -12.18 4.40
C LEU A 95 -31.15 -11.40 5.13
N ASN A 96 -30.72 -10.43 5.92
CA ASN A 96 -31.58 -9.51 6.66
C ASN A 96 -31.53 -8.12 6.04
N THR A 97 -32.60 -7.34 6.17
CA THR A 97 -32.57 -5.92 5.78
C THR A 97 -31.54 -5.20 6.63
N VAL A 98 -30.72 -4.34 6.01
CA VAL A 98 -29.82 -3.46 6.76
C VAL A 98 -30.65 -2.48 7.58
N THR A 99 -30.40 -2.42 8.89
CA THR A 99 -31.09 -1.51 9.82
C THR A 99 -30.45 -0.12 9.86
N ASP A 100 -29.12 -0.05 9.72
CA ASP A 100 -28.34 1.18 9.65
C ASP A 100 -27.59 1.25 8.31
N THR A 101 -28.23 1.89 7.33
CA THR A 101 -27.71 2.02 5.97
C THR A 101 -26.45 2.89 5.93
N LEU A 102 -26.32 3.89 6.80
CA LEU A 102 -25.15 4.77 6.84
C LEU A 102 -23.92 4.00 7.32
N LEU A 103 -24.05 3.22 8.38
CA LEU A 103 -22.97 2.37 8.89
C LEU A 103 -22.59 1.27 7.88
N ALA A 104 -23.57 0.66 7.21
CA ALA A 104 -23.29 -0.34 6.17
C ALA A 104 -22.51 0.27 5.00
N ASN A 105 -22.94 1.44 4.50
CA ASN A 105 -22.22 2.16 3.46
C ASN A 105 -20.80 2.52 3.91
N GLU A 106 -20.60 3.04 5.12
CA GLU A 106 -19.26 3.37 5.62
C GLU A 106 -18.32 2.16 5.63
N LYS A 107 -18.82 1.00 6.07
CA LYS A 107 -18.04 -0.26 6.05
C LYS A 107 -17.71 -0.69 4.63
N MET A 108 -18.69 -0.67 3.72
CA MET A 108 -18.48 -1.02 2.31
C MET A 108 -17.52 -0.06 1.62
N ASN A 109 -17.64 1.24 1.87
CA ASN A 109 -16.81 2.30 1.30
C ASN A 109 -15.37 2.21 1.81
N ASN A 110 -15.17 1.98 3.11
CA ASN A 110 -13.84 1.70 3.68
C ASN A 110 -13.23 0.46 3.03
N ALA A 111 -13.99 -0.63 2.94
CA ALA A 111 -13.55 -1.90 2.36
C ALA A 111 -13.13 -1.75 0.89
N TYR A 112 -13.90 -0.99 0.12
CA TYR A 112 -13.62 -0.68 -1.28
C TYR A 112 -12.35 0.18 -1.40
N TYR A 113 -12.30 1.29 -0.69
CA TYR A 113 -11.17 2.23 -0.73
C TYR A 113 -9.85 1.53 -0.40
N GLN A 114 -9.82 0.76 0.70
CA GLN A 114 -8.64 -0.01 1.11
C GLN A 114 -8.19 -1.01 0.04
N ARG A 115 -9.13 -1.77 -0.53
CA ARG A 115 -8.83 -2.76 -1.59
C ARG A 115 -8.20 -2.10 -2.82
N TYR A 116 -8.84 -1.07 -3.36
CA TYR A 116 -8.39 -0.44 -4.61
C TYR A 116 -7.14 0.42 -4.42
N TYR A 117 -6.98 1.03 -3.24
CA TYR A 117 -5.73 1.72 -2.92
C TYR A 117 -4.57 0.72 -2.81
N ALA A 118 -4.76 -0.44 -2.17
CA ALA A 118 -3.73 -1.47 -2.09
C ALA A 118 -3.37 -2.05 -3.47
N ALA A 119 -4.37 -2.26 -4.34
CA ALA A 119 -4.14 -2.66 -5.72
C ALA A 119 -3.33 -1.61 -6.49
N MET A 120 -3.67 -0.33 -6.36
CA MET A 120 -2.92 0.78 -6.95
C MET A 120 -1.48 0.84 -6.43
N SER A 121 -1.26 0.70 -5.11
CA SER A 121 0.09 0.64 -4.54
C SER A 121 0.90 -0.54 -5.09
N THR A 122 0.28 -1.69 -5.31
CA THR A 122 0.93 -2.85 -5.93
C THR A 122 1.36 -2.52 -7.36
N GLU A 123 0.45 -1.99 -8.17
CA GLU A 123 0.73 -1.61 -9.55
C GLU A 123 1.85 -0.56 -9.66
N VAL A 124 1.84 0.47 -8.80
CA VAL A 124 2.91 1.48 -8.73
C VAL A 124 4.24 0.85 -8.39
N ASN A 125 4.29 -0.05 -7.39
CA ASN A 125 5.54 -0.69 -6.98
C ASN A 125 6.09 -1.67 -8.03
N GLU A 126 5.21 -2.34 -8.78
CA GLU A 126 5.61 -3.19 -9.90
C GLU A 126 6.14 -2.35 -11.07
N THR A 127 5.55 -1.18 -11.32
CA THR A 127 5.98 -0.26 -12.38
C THR A 127 7.31 0.43 -12.05
N TYR A 128 7.51 0.79 -10.78
CA TYR A 128 8.66 1.55 -10.31
C TYR A 128 9.44 0.77 -9.25
N PRO A 129 10.33 -0.17 -9.64
CA PRO A 129 10.98 -1.10 -8.70
C PRO A 129 11.97 -0.43 -7.74
N LEU A 130 12.42 0.79 -8.04
CA LEU A 130 13.23 1.60 -7.12
C LEU A 130 12.35 2.49 -6.22
N GLY A 131 11.05 2.57 -6.48
CA GLY A 131 10.08 3.25 -5.64
C GLY A 131 9.44 2.30 -4.64
N HIS A 132 8.89 2.86 -3.57
CA HIS A 132 7.94 2.15 -2.73
C HIS A 132 6.82 3.07 -2.28
N HIS A 133 5.60 2.78 -2.74
CA HIS A 133 4.37 3.33 -2.24
C HIS A 133 3.68 2.33 -1.34
N SER A 134 3.51 2.70 -0.07
CA SER A 134 2.92 1.83 0.93
C SER A 134 1.40 1.78 0.80
N PHE A 135 0.83 0.57 0.71
CA PHE A 135 -0.62 0.38 0.79
C PHE A 135 -1.20 0.90 2.12
N ARG A 136 -0.39 0.98 3.18
CA ARG A 136 -0.83 1.50 4.49
C ARG A 136 -1.24 2.97 4.43
N ASN A 137 -0.82 3.70 3.39
CA ASN A 137 -1.28 5.07 3.16
C ASN A 137 -2.81 5.16 2.99
N ALA A 138 -3.47 4.05 2.60
CA ALA A 138 -4.92 3.96 2.58
C ALA A 138 -5.59 4.20 3.95
N PHE A 139 -4.98 3.76 5.05
CA PHE A 139 -5.52 4.01 6.40
C PHE A 139 -5.47 5.47 6.79
N TYR A 140 -4.34 6.13 6.53
CA TYR A 140 -4.17 7.55 6.84
C TYR A 140 -5.09 8.41 5.97
N THR A 141 -5.12 8.13 4.66
CA THR A 141 -5.97 8.87 3.71
C THR A 141 -7.45 8.63 3.95
N TRP A 142 -7.85 7.44 4.43
CA TRP A 142 -9.22 7.18 4.84
C TRP A 142 -9.72 8.17 5.89
N THR A 143 -8.88 8.59 6.84
CA THR A 143 -9.33 9.49 7.93
C THR A 143 -9.86 10.83 7.42
N VAL A 144 -9.36 11.30 6.27
CA VAL A 144 -9.71 12.58 5.64
C VAL A 144 -10.65 12.45 4.44
N VAL A 145 -11.17 11.25 4.15
CA VAL A 145 -12.18 11.04 3.11
C VAL A 145 -13.48 11.77 3.50
N PRO A 146 -14.04 12.63 2.64
CA PRO A 146 -15.35 13.25 2.88
C PRO A 146 -16.48 12.23 2.71
N GLU A 147 -17.62 12.49 3.36
CA GLU A 147 -18.88 11.75 3.11
C GLU A 147 -18.76 10.21 3.11
N LYS A 148 -18.01 9.65 4.08
CA LYS A 148 -17.74 8.20 4.18
C LYS A 148 -18.99 7.32 4.16
N GLN A 149 -20.14 7.87 4.56
CA GLN A 149 -21.43 7.18 4.68
C GLN A 149 -22.32 7.31 3.43
N MET A 150 -21.85 8.00 2.38
CA MET A 150 -22.59 8.15 1.12
C MET A 150 -22.91 6.80 0.48
N ASN A 151 -23.91 6.77 -0.41
CA ASN A 151 -24.29 5.55 -1.11
C ASN A 151 -23.09 4.88 -1.78
N HIS A 152 -22.95 3.56 -1.62
CA HIS A 152 -21.78 2.84 -2.08
C HIS A 152 -21.47 3.03 -3.56
N ARG A 153 -22.47 3.02 -4.46
CA ARG A 153 -22.25 3.21 -5.90
C ARG A 153 -21.70 4.61 -6.22
N GLN A 154 -22.17 5.64 -5.52
CA GLN A 154 -21.66 7.00 -5.67
C GLN A 154 -20.23 7.09 -5.13
N PHE A 155 -19.95 6.42 -4.01
CA PHE A 155 -18.63 6.34 -3.44
C PHE A 155 -17.64 5.64 -4.38
N GLU A 156 -18.02 4.53 -5.04
CA GLU A 156 -17.16 3.84 -6.02
C GLU A 156 -16.64 4.81 -7.09
N LEU A 157 -17.53 5.61 -7.69
CA LEU A 157 -17.17 6.60 -8.71
C LEU A 157 -16.22 7.68 -8.19
N TRP A 158 -16.49 8.18 -6.98
CA TRP A 158 -15.62 9.16 -6.32
C TRP A 158 -14.25 8.57 -5.99
N ALA A 159 -14.23 7.37 -5.41
CA ALA A 159 -13.03 6.68 -4.97
C ALA A 159 -12.13 6.32 -6.15
N ASP A 160 -12.69 5.81 -7.24
CA ASP A 160 -11.95 5.46 -8.45
C ASP A 160 -11.24 6.70 -9.04
N LYS A 161 -11.96 7.83 -9.14
CA LYS A 161 -11.38 9.10 -9.57
C LYS A 161 -10.24 9.52 -8.63
N ARG A 162 -10.48 9.49 -7.32
CA ARG A 162 -9.50 9.95 -6.33
C ARG A 162 -8.25 9.08 -6.29
N ILE A 163 -8.41 7.75 -6.33
CA ILE A 163 -7.31 6.80 -6.36
C ILE A 163 -6.51 6.97 -7.65
N LYS A 164 -7.17 7.21 -8.79
CA LYS A 164 -6.50 7.54 -10.04
C LYS A 164 -5.66 8.81 -9.95
N GLU A 165 -6.21 9.90 -9.42
CA GLU A 165 -5.46 11.16 -9.23
C GLU A 165 -4.21 10.96 -8.36
N VAL A 166 -4.34 10.18 -7.28
CA VAL A 166 -3.22 9.83 -6.40
C VAL A 166 -2.17 9.02 -7.18
N LYS A 167 -2.59 8.01 -7.93
CA LYS A 167 -1.72 7.19 -8.77
C LYS A 167 -0.97 8.05 -9.79
N ASP A 168 -1.66 8.91 -10.51
CA ASP A 168 -1.09 9.75 -11.56
C ASP A 168 -0.03 10.70 -10.97
N SER A 169 -0.30 11.29 -9.81
CA SER A 169 0.65 12.14 -9.08
C SER A 169 1.91 11.39 -8.64
N ILE A 170 1.75 10.21 -8.04
CA ILE A 170 2.87 9.36 -7.61
C ILE A 170 3.69 8.90 -8.82
N SER A 171 3.02 8.51 -9.90
CA SER A 171 3.66 8.04 -11.13
C SER A 171 4.47 9.16 -11.78
N ALA A 172 3.94 10.39 -11.84
CA ALA A 172 4.67 11.54 -12.36
C ALA A 172 5.97 11.82 -11.58
N SER A 173 5.92 11.72 -10.24
CA SER A 173 7.10 11.85 -9.39
C SER A 173 8.13 10.73 -9.65
N HIS A 174 7.68 9.46 -9.69
CA HIS A 174 8.57 8.34 -9.98
C HIS A 174 9.14 8.35 -11.40
N ASP A 175 8.39 8.82 -12.39
CA ASP A 175 8.88 9.03 -13.75
C ASP A 175 10.03 10.03 -13.78
N GLN A 176 9.91 11.14 -13.06
CA GLN A 176 10.98 12.14 -12.96
C GLN A 176 12.22 11.52 -12.30
N HIS A 177 12.07 10.84 -11.16
CA HIS A 177 13.20 10.22 -10.46
C HIS A 177 13.86 9.13 -11.29
N THR A 178 13.07 8.29 -11.96
CA THR A 178 13.57 7.25 -12.87
C THR A 178 14.37 7.86 -14.02
N ARG A 179 13.88 8.93 -14.65
CA ARG A 179 14.60 9.63 -15.72
C ARG A 179 15.92 10.20 -15.23
N LEU A 180 15.94 10.87 -14.08
CA LEU A 180 17.16 11.45 -13.51
C LEU A 180 18.18 10.37 -13.13
N THR A 181 17.76 9.33 -12.42
CA THR A 181 18.64 8.20 -12.07
C THR A 181 19.18 7.53 -13.32
N ASN A 182 18.37 7.27 -14.34
CA ASN A 182 18.83 6.68 -15.60
C ASN A 182 19.83 7.60 -16.32
N TYR A 183 19.53 8.89 -16.42
CA TYR A 183 20.42 9.86 -17.03
C TYR A 183 21.79 9.87 -16.36
N ILE A 184 21.83 9.96 -15.03
CA ILE A 184 23.10 9.97 -14.27
C ILE A 184 23.82 8.62 -14.45
N THR A 185 23.15 7.49 -14.23
CA THR A 185 23.79 6.17 -14.24
C THR A 185 24.35 5.77 -15.60
N GLN A 186 23.71 6.20 -16.69
CA GLN A 186 24.14 5.97 -18.07
C GLN A 186 25.28 6.91 -18.49
N ASN A 187 25.24 8.17 -18.04
CA ASN A 187 26.20 9.21 -18.47
C ASN A 187 27.30 9.51 -17.44
N ILE A 188 27.37 8.80 -16.31
CA ILE A 188 28.28 9.14 -15.20
C ILE A 188 29.76 9.28 -15.61
N ARG A 189 30.22 8.58 -16.64
CA ARG A 189 31.62 8.68 -17.11
C ARG A 189 31.90 9.99 -17.85
N SER A 190 30.89 10.63 -18.43
CA SER A 190 31.02 11.83 -19.26
C SER A 190 30.26 13.04 -18.71
N ILE A 191 29.40 12.87 -17.71
CA ILE A 191 28.68 13.96 -17.07
C ILE A 191 29.65 14.87 -16.32
N THR A 192 29.47 16.19 -16.46
CA THR A 192 30.25 17.14 -15.68
C THR A 192 29.82 17.12 -14.22
N TYR A 193 30.74 17.46 -13.31
CA TYR A 193 30.39 17.56 -11.89
C TYR A 193 29.25 18.56 -11.61
N ALA A 194 29.23 19.71 -12.32
CA ALA A 194 28.17 20.70 -12.15
C ALA A 194 26.79 20.13 -12.51
N THR A 195 26.68 19.51 -13.70
CA THR A 195 25.43 18.87 -14.14
C THR A 195 25.01 17.73 -13.21
N LEU A 196 25.97 16.95 -12.71
CA LEU A 196 25.71 15.90 -11.73
C LEU A 196 25.13 16.48 -10.44
N LYS A 197 25.76 17.52 -9.89
CA LYS A 197 25.31 18.18 -8.66
C LYS A 197 23.90 18.74 -8.80
N ASP A 198 23.61 19.43 -9.91
CA ASP A 198 22.28 19.97 -10.19
C ASP A 198 21.21 18.87 -10.35
N SER A 199 21.59 17.74 -10.95
CA SER A 199 20.69 16.58 -11.09
C SER A 199 20.46 15.89 -9.74
N MET A 200 21.50 15.79 -8.91
CA MET A 200 21.41 15.25 -7.55
C MET A 200 20.54 16.13 -6.64
N ALA A 201 20.55 17.45 -6.81
CA ALA A 201 19.69 18.35 -6.06
C ALA A 201 18.19 18.12 -6.35
N GLN A 202 17.86 17.53 -7.51
CA GLN A 202 16.49 17.17 -7.88
C GLN A 202 16.07 15.78 -7.41
N LEU A 203 17.00 14.95 -6.92
CA LEU A 203 16.72 13.67 -6.27
C LEU A 203 16.75 13.89 -4.76
N SER A 204 15.58 13.94 -4.10
CA SER A 204 15.55 14.13 -2.65
C SER A 204 16.20 12.93 -1.96
N THR A 205 16.83 13.16 -0.80
CA THR A 205 17.24 12.05 0.09
C THR A 205 16.04 11.24 0.59
N ALA A 206 14.84 11.82 0.55
CA ALA A 206 13.58 11.13 0.81
C ALA A 206 13.21 10.10 -0.27
N ASP A 207 13.76 10.22 -1.49
CA ASP A 207 13.56 9.28 -2.61
C ASP A 207 14.52 8.09 -2.49
N GLY A 208 14.62 7.55 -1.28
CA GLY A 208 15.81 6.91 -0.71
C GLY A 208 16.53 5.92 -1.64
N ILE A 209 15.82 5.06 -2.35
CA ILE A 209 16.47 4.05 -3.22
C ILE A 209 16.97 4.66 -4.55
N TYR A 210 16.27 5.64 -5.14
CA TYR A 210 16.76 6.35 -6.33
C TYR A 210 18.04 7.12 -6.01
N PHE A 211 18.05 7.83 -4.88
CA PHE A 211 19.23 8.53 -4.37
C PHE A 211 20.38 7.55 -4.12
N VAL A 212 20.13 6.47 -3.36
CA VAL A 212 21.14 5.45 -3.04
C VAL A 212 21.73 4.81 -4.29
N THR A 213 20.90 4.42 -5.25
CA THR A 213 21.34 3.81 -6.52
C THR A 213 22.25 4.75 -7.31
N THR A 214 21.91 6.03 -7.29
CA THR A 214 22.67 7.07 -7.99
C THR A 214 24.03 7.29 -7.31
N ILE A 215 24.06 7.44 -5.97
CA ILE A 215 25.29 7.59 -5.19
C ILE A 215 26.21 6.37 -5.34
N ASP A 216 25.67 5.15 -5.26
CA ASP A 216 26.43 3.92 -5.47
C ASP A 216 27.10 3.92 -6.85
N THR A 217 26.36 4.34 -7.88
CA THR A 217 26.88 4.41 -9.24
C THR A 217 27.97 5.47 -9.39
N ILE A 218 27.78 6.65 -8.79
CA ILE A 218 28.80 7.71 -8.74
C ILE A 218 30.06 7.16 -8.07
N ALA A 219 29.92 6.57 -6.89
CA ALA A 219 31.05 6.07 -6.12
C ALA A 219 31.82 4.95 -6.84
N MET A 220 31.13 4.11 -7.62
CA MET A 220 31.77 3.02 -8.36
C MET A 220 32.43 3.46 -9.67
N LYS A 221 31.87 4.47 -10.35
CA LYS A 221 32.30 4.85 -11.72
C LYS A 221 33.04 6.19 -11.79
N GLN A 222 32.85 7.07 -10.82
CA GLN A 222 33.50 8.38 -10.64
C GLN A 222 33.75 8.65 -9.14
N PRO A 223 34.62 7.88 -8.47
CA PRO A 223 34.76 7.91 -7.02
C PRO A 223 35.20 9.27 -6.45
N GLU A 224 35.88 10.11 -7.23
CA GLU A 224 36.21 11.49 -6.84
C GLU A 224 34.96 12.34 -6.60
N TYR A 225 33.92 12.16 -7.42
CA TYR A 225 32.67 12.93 -7.31
C TYR A 225 31.88 12.56 -6.05
N PHE A 226 32.09 11.37 -5.48
CA PHE A 226 31.46 10.95 -4.23
C PHE A 226 31.86 11.86 -3.07
N PHE A 227 33.15 12.06 -2.85
CA PHE A 227 33.62 12.93 -1.76
C PHE A 227 33.35 14.41 -2.06
N ARG A 228 33.50 14.82 -3.32
CA ARG A 228 33.16 16.19 -3.73
C ARG A 228 31.68 16.53 -3.49
N LEU A 229 30.75 15.61 -3.78
CA LEU A 229 29.33 15.79 -3.44
C LEU A 229 29.10 15.89 -1.93
N ALA A 230 29.80 15.10 -1.12
CA ALA A 230 29.70 15.14 0.34
C ALA A 230 30.26 16.44 0.96
N GLU A 231 31.23 17.08 0.30
CA GLU A 231 31.73 18.42 0.62
C GLU A 231 30.69 19.49 0.27
N ASP A 232 30.20 19.47 -0.97
CA ASP A 232 29.32 20.48 -1.53
C ASP A 232 27.88 20.42 -0.97
N LEU A 233 27.45 19.26 -0.45
CA LEU A 233 26.11 19.02 0.08
C LEU A 233 26.15 18.51 1.54
N PRO A 234 26.63 19.33 2.50
CA PRO A 234 26.87 18.91 3.88
C PRO A 234 25.61 18.35 4.56
N ASN A 235 24.44 18.91 4.26
CA ASN A 235 23.15 18.47 4.83
C ASN A 235 22.75 17.05 4.40
N THR A 236 23.31 16.54 3.30
CA THR A 236 23.04 15.19 2.79
C THR A 236 24.21 14.23 2.97
N ARG A 237 25.31 14.70 3.58
CA ARG A 237 26.56 13.94 3.73
C ARG A 237 26.35 12.58 4.39
N SER A 238 25.57 12.54 5.47
CA SER A 238 25.25 11.29 6.17
C SER A 238 24.54 10.28 5.25
N ALA A 239 23.59 10.75 4.42
CA ALA A 239 22.92 9.90 3.45
C ALA A 239 23.88 9.40 2.36
N ILE A 240 24.75 10.28 1.85
CA ILE A 240 25.80 9.91 0.88
C ILE A 240 26.73 8.85 1.49
N PHE A 241 27.22 9.05 2.72
CA PHE A 241 28.11 8.11 3.39
C PHE A 241 27.46 6.77 3.69
N SER A 242 26.17 6.76 4.04
CA SER A 242 25.44 5.52 4.37
C SER A 242 25.55 4.46 3.26
N THR A 243 25.49 4.89 1.99
CA THR A 243 25.63 4.01 0.81
C THR A 243 27.01 3.30 0.80
N GLY A 244 28.09 4.06 1.02
CA GLY A 244 29.45 3.55 1.02
C GLY A 244 29.86 2.81 2.29
N ILE A 245 29.19 3.04 3.42
CA ILE A 245 29.45 2.35 4.68
C ILE A 245 29.04 0.88 4.61
N TYR A 246 27.87 0.58 4.03
CA TYR A 246 27.35 -0.78 3.99
C TYR A 246 27.85 -1.58 2.77
N SER A 247 28.23 -0.92 1.68
CA SER A 247 28.76 -1.58 0.48
C SER A 247 30.29 -1.74 0.51
N ARG A 248 30.78 -2.99 0.58
CA ARG A 248 32.22 -3.29 0.47
C ARG A 248 32.81 -2.84 -0.87
N ARG A 249 32.03 -2.92 -1.94
CA ARG A 249 32.43 -2.54 -3.30
C ARG A 249 32.61 -1.03 -3.41
N VAL A 250 31.63 -0.27 -2.94
CA VAL A 250 31.69 1.20 -2.92
C VAL A 250 32.88 1.67 -2.09
N TYR A 251 33.06 1.12 -0.89
CA TYR A 251 34.24 1.42 -0.08
C TYR A 251 35.56 1.17 -0.80
N ALA A 252 35.68 0.03 -1.47
CA ALA A 252 36.89 -0.30 -2.22
C ALA A 252 37.15 0.68 -3.37
N ALA A 253 36.09 1.19 -4.02
CA ALA A 253 36.20 2.18 -5.08
C ALA A 253 36.61 3.57 -4.55
N VAL A 254 36.10 4.00 -3.39
CA VAL A 254 36.35 5.35 -2.88
C VAL A 254 37.56 5.46 -1.95
N LYS A 255 38.01 4.39 -1.31
CA LYS A 255 39.09 4.45 -0.29
C LYS A 255 40.43 5.00 -0.82
N ASP A 256 40.70 4.87 -2.12
CA ASP A 256 41.99 5.25 -2.73
C ASP A 256 41.91 6.58 -3.48
N VAL A 257 40.76 7.27 -3.43
CA VAL A 257 40.61 8.64 -3.97
C VAL A 257 41.63 9.56 -3.29
N LYS A 258 42.32 10.35 -4.11
CA LYS A 258 43.29 11.37 -3.66
C LYS A 258 42.56 12.68 -3.36
N GLY A 259 43.01 13.42 -2.35
CA GLY A 259 42.36 14.63 -1.87
C GLY A 259 41.14 14.33 -0.98
N HIS A 260 40.42 15.40 -0.61
CA HIS A 260 39.23 15.33 0.26
C HIS A 260 39.51 14.76 1.66
N ASP A 261 40.70 15.03 2.22
CA ASP A 261 41.22 14.34 3.41
C ASP A 261 40.29 14.45 4.63
N GLU A 262 39.73 15.63 4.89
CA GLU A 262 38.81 15.84 6.02
C GLU A 262 37.50 15.04 5.85
N VAL A 263 36.87 15.12 4.69
CA VAL A 263 35.61 14.40 4.41
C VAL A 263 35.83 12.88 4.34
N LYS A 264 36.97 12.44 3.81
CA LYS A 264 37.38 11.04 3.81
C LYS A 264 37.60 10.52 5.23
N LYS A 265 38.24 11.32 6.10
CA LYS A 265 38.43 10.99 7.53
C LYS A 265 37.09 10.84 8.25
N GLU A 266 36.13 11.72 7.98
CA GLU A 266 34.76 11.61 8.50
C GLU A 266 34.07 10.33 8.03
N PHE A 267 34.11 10.03 6.73
CA PHE A 267 33.57 8.80 6.15
C PHE A 267 34.14 7.53 6.81
N LEU A 268 35.46 7.48 7.00
CA LEU A 268 36.14 6.36 7.67
C LEU A 268 35.75 6.24 9.14
N LYS A 269 35.58 7.38 9.84
CA LYS A 269 35.13 7.42 11.23
C LYS A 269 33.71 6.85 11.36
N GLU A 270 32.78 7.28 10.51
CA GLU A 270 31.40 6.78 10.49
C GLU A 270 31.35 5.28 10.15
N ARG A 271 32.14 4.82 9.17
CA ARG A 271 32.23 3.40 8.83
C ARG A 271 32.71 2.56 10.01
N LYS A 272 33.73 3.01 10.73
CA LYS A 272 34.27 2.32 11.91
C LYS A 272 33.26 2.27 13.04
N TYR A 273 32.55 3.38 13.28
CA TYR A 273 31.48 3.45 14.28
C TYR A 273 30.33 2.49 13.96
N ASN A 274 29.80 2.52 12.74
CA ASN A 274 28.70 1.65 12.32
C ASN A 274 29.08 0.16 12.37
N ARG A 275 30.30 -0.20 11.91
CA ARG A 275 30.79 -1.58 12.02
C ARG A 275 30.84 -2.05 13.47
N ARG A 276 31.27 -1.21 14.41
CA ARG A 276 31.26 -1.53 15.85
C ARG A 276 29.84 -1.72 16.36
N MET A 277 28.92 -0.82 16.04
CA MET A 277 27.50 -0.91 16.44
C MET A 277 26.86 -2.22 15.98
N THR A 278 27.09 -2.66 14.74
CA THR A 278 26.58 -3.95 14.24
C THR A 278 27.11 -5.13 15.05
N PHE A 279 28.40 -5.14 15.40
CA PHE A 279 28.97 -6.20 16.25
C PHE A 279 28.43 -6.16 17.68
N THR A 280 28.23 -4.97 18.25
CA THR A 280 27.63 -4.82 19.59
C THR A 280 26.20 -5.33 19.59
N ALA A 281 25.38 -4.97 18.59
CA ALA A 281 24.01 -5.44 18.47
C ALA A 281 23.93 -6.96 18.29
N LEU A 282 24.78 -7.55 17.43
CA LEU A 282 24.85 -8.99 17.25
C LEU A 282 25.28 -9.70 18.55
N GLY A 283 26.28 -9.16 19.24
CA GLY A 283 26.77 -9.65 20.53
C GLY A 283 25.68 -9.67 21.60
N ILE A 284 24.90 -8.59 21.70
CA ILE A 284 23.75 -8.50 22.61
C ILE A 284 22.71 -9.58 22.27
N VAL A 285 22.35 -9.74 20.98
CA VAL A 285 21.37 -10.76 20.56
C VAL A 285 21.85 -12.18 20.86
N THR A 286 23.13 -12.50 20.60
CA THR A 286 23.69 -13.82 20.92
C THR A 286 23.78 -14.06 22.42
N PHE A 287 24.09 -13.02 23.21
CA PHE A 287 24.14 -13.12 24.66
C PHE A 287 22.74 -13.34 25.25
N THR A 288 21.72 -12.62 24.78
CA THR A 288 20.33 -12.81 25.23
C THR A 288 19.77 -14.17 24.80
N ALA A 289 20.05 -14.63 23.58
CA ALA A 289 19.67 -15.97 23.13
C ALA A 289 20.36 -17.07 23.98
N GLY A 290 21.64 -16.87 24.33
CA GLY A 290 22.38 -17.76 25.23
C GLY A 290 21.79 -17.80 26.64
N LEU A 291 21.42 -16.65 27.21
CA LEU A 291 20.74 -16.58 28.51
C LEU A 291 19.37 -17.26 28.51
N ILE A 292 18.58 -17.09 27.44
CA ILE A 292 17.29 -17.77 27.29
C ILE A 292 17.50 -19.29 27.19
N THR A 293 18.47 -19.74 26.40
CA THR A 293 18.80 -21.17 26.24
C THR A 293 19.26 -21.77 27.57
N TRP A 294 20.11 -21.07 28.32
CA TRP A 294 20.57 -21.51 29.64
C TRP A 294 19.43 -21.56 30.66
N ALA A 295 18.54 -20.56 30.68
CA ALA A 295 17.37 -20.56 31.54
C ALA A 295 16.41 -21.72 31.22
N LEU A 296 16.23 -22.05 29.93
CA LEU A 296 15.41 -23.20 29.52
C LEU A 296 16.02 -24.54 29.95
N ILE A 297 17.35 -24.70 29.83
CA ILE A 297 18.07 -25.89 30.30
C ILE A 297 18.02 -26.02 31.83
N ALA A 298 18.11 -24.91 32.56
CA ALA A 298 18.06 -24.90 34.02
C ALA A 298 16.64 -25.18 34.57
N LEU A 299 15.59 -25.08 33.74
CA LEU A 299 14.18 -25.30 34.11
C LEU A 299 13.65 -26.68 33.68
N THR A 300 14.45 -27.50 33.00
CA THR A 300 14.15 -28.90 32.62
C THR A 300 14.95 -29.88 33.46
#